data_AF-A0A4R8BVN5-F1
#
_entry.id   AF-A0A4R8BVN5-F1
#
_cell.length_a   1.000
_cell.length_b   1.000
_cell.length_c   1.000
_cell.angle_alpha   90.00
_cell.angle_beta   90.00
_cell.angle_gamma   90.00
#
_symmetry.space_group_name_H-M   'P 1'
#
loop_
_entity.id
_entity.type
_entity.pdbx_description
1 polymer ?
#
loop_
_entity_poly.entity_id
_entity_poly.type
_entity_poly.pdbx_seq_one_letter_code
_entity_poly.pdbx_strand_id
1 'polypeptide(L)'
;MTWLVGYRLGVVNVAAVNVLTELGTARWSAPEAMAYEIAQEGVRQAIGFYARPITAEEAAADPDVAVSRRTAQQAWAARGQELTPLDIRAIKRIRKEADDLLIIDDEDDDDEDADDGEEADDDGDDDDLAEGDEDEDDGTLE
;
A
#
# COMPACT_ATOMS: atom_id res chain seq x y z
N MET A 1 -4.41 27.04 14.76
CA MET A 1 -4.90 27.90 13.66
C MET A 1 -5.71 27.07 12.68
N THR A 2 -7.01 27.29 12.58
CA THR A 2 -7.90 26.70 11.58
C THR A 2 -7.96 27.63 10.37
N TRP A 3 -7.60 27.12 9.19
CA TRP A 3 -7.65 27.89 7.94
C TRP A 3 -8.98 27.63 7.22
N LEU A 4 -9.75 28.70 6.99
CA LEU A 4 -10.88 28.71 6.08
C LEU A 4 -10.35 29.08 4.69
N VAL A 5 -10.17 28.09 3.83
CA VAL A 5 -9.78 28.32 2.43
C VAL A 5 -11.05 28.33 1.57
N GLY A 6 -11.36 29.49 0.98
CA GLY A 6 -12.47 29.65 0.05
C GLY A 6 -11.98 29.46 -1.39
N TYR A 7 -12.52 28.47 -2.10
CA TYR A 7 -12.21 28.24 -3.51
C TYR A 7 -13.35 28.79 -4.40
N ARG A 8 -13.00 29.56 -5.44
CA ARG A 8 -13.94 30.04 -6.45
C ARG A 8 -14.07 29.04 -7.59
N LEU A 9 -15.30 28.67 -7.92
CA LEU A 9 -15.64 27.75 -9.00
C LEU A 9 -15.32 28.32 -10.39
N GLY A 10 -14.55 27.58 -11.17
CA GLY A 10 -14.42 27.71 -12.62
C GLY A 10 -14.94 26.43 -13.30
N VAL A 11 -15.77 26.59 -14.32
CA VAL A 11 -16.51 25.53 -15.02
C VAL A 11 -15.61 24.77 -16.02
N VAL A 12 -15.58 23.44 -15.86
CA VAL A 12 -15.13 22.34 -16.77
C VAL A 12 -13.72 22.38 -17.37
N ASN A 13 -12.83 21.50 -16.87
CA ASN A 13 -12.12 20.46 -17.66
C ASN A 13 -11.34 19.52 -16.72
N VAL A 14 -11.58 18.20 -16.77
CA VAL A 14 -10.90 17.16 -15.94
C VAL A 14 -10.89 17.47 -14.44
N ALA A 15 -12.08 17.69 -13.86
CA ALA A 15 -12.23 18.08 -12.47
C ALA A 15 -12.02 16.88 -11.54
N ALA A 16 -10.98 16.95 -10.71
CA ALA A 16 -10.76 16.10 -9.54
C ALA A 16 -12.06 15.99 -8.75
N VAL A 17 -12.76 14.88 -8.93
CA VAL A 17 -13.90 14.50 -8.10
C VAL A 17 -13.30 14.20 -6.74
N ASN A 18 -13.25 15.22 -5.89
CA ASN A 18 -13.01 15.01 -4.48
C ASN A 18 -14.30 14.36 -3.94
N VAL A 19 -14.36 13.02 -4.07
CA VAL A 19 -15.49 12.14 -3.70
C VAL A 19 -15.89 12.33 -2.23
N LEU A 20 -15.05 13.03 -1.47
CA LEU A 20 -15.16 13.25 -0.03
C LEU A 20 -16.08 14.41 0.32
N THR A 21 -16.32 15.32 -0.62
CA THR A 21 -17.14 16.52 -0.41
C THR A 21 -18.63 16.18 -0.25
N GLU A 22 -19.09 15.05 -0.80
CA GLU A 22 -20.50 14.61 -0.72
C GLU A 22 -20.81 13.76 0.53
N LEU A 23 -19.79 13.38 1.32
CA LEU A 23 -19.94 12.59 2.57
C LEU A 23 -20.24 13.43 3.83
N GLY A 24 -20.76 14.66 3.62
CA GLY A 24 -21.75 15.38 4.44
C GLY A 24 -21.48 15.75 5.90
N THR A 25 -20.80 14.93 6.69
CA THR A 25 -20.68 15.10 8.15
C THR A 25 -19.56 14.29 8.81
N ALA A 26 -18.90 13.36 8.10
CA ALA A 26 -17.76 12.63 8.66
C ALA A 26 -16.56 13.58 8.78
N ARG A 27 -16.01 13.73 9.99
CA ARG A 27 -14.86 14.59 10.27
C ARG A 27 -13.63 13.70 10.35
N TRP A 28 -12.70 13.91 9.44
CA TRP A 28 -11.51 13.09 9.25
C TRP A 28 -10.32 14.00 9.02
N SER A 29 -9.18 13.54 9.50
CA SER A 29 -7.91 14.24 9.40
C SER A 29 -7.36 14.14 7.98
N ALA A 30 -6.51 15.10 7.60
CA ALA A 30 -5.85 15.07 6.29
C ALA A 30 -5.07 13.75 6.02
N PRO A 31 -4.38 13.13 7.00
CA PRO A 31 -3.78 11.82 6.82
C PRO A 31 -4.79 10.70 6.51
N GLU A 32 -5.96 10.70 7.14
CA GLU A 32 -7.01 9.70 6.86
C GLU A 32 -7.58 9.88 5.45
N ALA A 33 -7.68 11.13 4.98
CA ALA A 33 -8.06 11.44 3.59
C ALA A 33 -7.08 10.88 2.58
N MET A 34 -5.80 11.16 2.76
CA MET A 34 -4.77 10.61 1.89
C MET A 34 -4.73 9.08 1.93
N ALA A 35 -4.87 8.46 3.11
CA ALA A 35 -4.85 7.01 3.22
C ALA A 35 -6.01 6.35 2.43
N TYR A 36 -7.20 6.94 2.49
CA TYR A 36 -8.34 6.49 1.67
C TYR A 36 -8.07 6.66 0.17
N GLU A 37 -7.55 7.82 -0.24
CA GLU A 37 -7.24 8.07 -1.67
C GLU A 37 -6.17 7.10 -2.19
N ILE A 38 -5.12 6.83 -1.41
CA ILE A 38 -4.09 5.84 -1.76
C ILE A 38 -4.72 4.45 -1.91
N ALA A 39 -5.61 4.05 -0.99
CA ALA A 39 -6.29 2.76 -1.10
C ALA A 39 -7.20 2.68 -2.33
N GLN A 40 -7.93 3.75 -2.66
CA GLN A 40 -8.73 3.81 -3.89
C GLN A 40 -7.87 3.74 -5.15
N GLU A 41 -6.69 4.34 -5.12
CA GLU A 41 -5.75 4.24 -6.23
C GLU A 41 -5.18 2.81 -6.38
N GLY A 42 -4.83 2.14 -5.27
CA GLY A 42 -4.43 0.74 -5.28
C GLY A 42 -5.50 -0.17 -5.90
N VAL A 43 -6.78 0.07 -5.60
CA VAL A 43 -7.91 -0.64 -6.26
C VAL A 43 -7.91 -0.43 -7.77
N ARG A 44 -7.71 0.81 -8.25
CA ARG A 44 -7.69 1.10 -9.70
C ARG A 44 -6.53 0.41 -10.39
N GLN A 45 -5.35 0.42 -9.76
CA GLN A 45 -4.17 -0.26 -10.28
C GLN A 45 -4.37 -1.78 -10.32
N ALA A 46 -4.92 -2.39 -9.27
CA ALA A 46 -5.27 -3.80 -9.26
C ALA A 46 -6.29 -4.18 -10.35
N ILE A 47 -7.28 -3.33 -10.62
CA ILE A 47 -8.22 -3.53 -11.74
C ILE A 47 -7.47 -3.47 -13.09
N GLY A 48 -6.56 -2.51 -13.23
CA GLY A 48 -5.71 -2.35 -14.42
C GLY A 48 -4.77 -3.53 -14.65
N PHE A 49 -4.20 -4.08 -13.58
CA PHE A 49 -3.31 -5.26 -13.61
C PHE A 49 -3.95 -6.43 -14.35
N TYR A 50 -5.23 -6.72 -14.10
CA TYR A 50 -5.93 -7.83 -14.76
C TYR A 50 -6.37 -7.55 -16.20
N ALA A 51 -6.43 -6.28 -16.65
CA ALA A 51 -7.01 -5.95 -17.96
C ALA A 51 -6.22 -6.54 -19.14
N ARG A 52 -4.89 -6.43 -19.10
CA ARG A 52 -4.00 -6.92 -20.16
C ARG A 52 -3.97 -8.46 -20.22
N PRO A 53 -3.79 -9.17 -19.10
CA PRO A 53 -3.76 -10.63 -19.08
C PRO A 53 -5.10 -11.26 -19.49
N ILE A 54 -6.25 -10.69 -19.11
CA ILE A 54 -7.58 -11.14 -19.58
C ILE A 54 -7.67 -11.09 -21.11
N THR A 55 -7.22 -9.98 -21.71
CA THR A 55 -7.24 -9.82 -23.17
C THR A 55 -6.38 -10.88 -23.87
N ALA A 56 -5.22 -11.20 -23.29
CA ALA A 56 -4.32 -12.23 -23.84
C ALA A 56 -4.93 -13.63 -23.77
N GLU A 57 -5.61 -13.98 -22.67
CA GLU A 57 -6.21 -15.31 -22.48
C GLU A 57 -7.46 -15.53 -23.33
N GLU A 58 -8.28 -14.50 -23.48
CA GLU A 58 -9.40 -14.51 -24.42
C GLU A 58 -8.91 -14.77 -25.85
N ALA A 59 -7.77 -14.18 -26.24
CA ALA A 59 -7.16 -14.41 -27.55
C ALA A 59 -6.53 -15.80 -27.67
N ALA A 60 -5.99 -16.35 -26.58
CA ALA A 60 -5.41 -17.69 -26.51
C ALA A 60 -6.44 -18.83 -26.42
N ALA A 61 -7.74 -18.51 -26.38
CA ALA A 61 -8.84 -19.44 -26.22
C ALA A 61 -8.77 -20.28 -24.92
N ASP A 62 -8.25 -19.69 -23.83
CA ASP A 62 -8.36 -20.23 -22.47
C ASP A 62 -9.44 -19.47 -21.69
N PRO A 63 -10.71 -19.88 -21.81
CA PRO A 63 -11.82 -19.14 -21.22
C PRO A 63 -11.85 -19.25 -19.69
N ASP A 64 -11.36 -20.33 -19.11
CA ASP A 64 -11.48 -20.60 -17.68
C ASP A 64 -10.55 -19.67 -16.88
N VAL A 65 -9.32 -19.47 -17.36
CA VAL A 65 -8.39 -18.55 -16.71
C VAL A 65 -8.85 -17.09 -16.88
N ALA A 66 -9.35 -16.73 -18.06
CA ALA A 66 -9.94 -15.41 -18.29
C ALA A 66 -11.15 -15.13 -17.38
N VAL A 67 -12.01 -16.13 -17.13
CA VAL A 67 -13.14 -16.03 -16.20
C VAL A 67 -12.66 -15.84 -14.76
N SER A 68 -11.66 -16.62 -14.32
CA SER A 68 -11.05 -16.48 -13.00
C SER A 68 -10.50 -15.06 -12.78
N ARG A 69 -9.75 -14.53 -13.75
CA ARG A 69 -9.20 -13.18 -13.68
C ARG A 69 -10.25 -12.07 -13.72
N ARG A 70 -11.32 -12.22 -14.53
CA ARG A 70 -12.47 -11.29 -14.48
C ARG A 70 -13.13 -11.31 -13.10
N THR A 71 -13.25 -12.48 -12.47
CA THR A 71 -13.82 -12.59 -11.12
C THR A 71 -12.94 -11.86 -10.10
N ALA A 72 -11.62 -12.02 -10.17
CA ALA A 72 -10.68 -11.27 -9.33
C ALA A 72 -10.76 -9.75 -9.56
N GLN A 73 -10.81 -9.30 -10.82
CA GLN A 73 -10.99 -7.90 -11.18
C GLN A 73 -12.30 -7.32 -10.62
N GLN A 74 -13.40 -8.07 -10.71
CA GLN A 74 -14.70 -7.66 -10.16
C GLN A 74 -14.68 -7.60 -8.63
N ALA A 75 -13.98 -8.52 -7.97
CA ALA A 75 -13.81 -8.48 -6.51
C ALA A 75 -13.06 -7.21 -6.07
N TRP A 76 -12.03 -6.78 -6.81
CA TRP A 76 -11.35 -5.50 -6.56
C TRP A 76 -12.28 -4.30 -6.75
N ALA A 77 -13.08 -4.29 -7.83
CA ALA A 77 -14.06 -3.25 -8.06
C ALA A 77 -15.10 -3.16 -6.93
N ALA A 78 -15.62 -4.30 -6.47
CA ALA A 78 -16.57 -4.35 -5.35
C ALA A 78 -15.95 -3.81 -4.05
N ARG A 79 -14.70 -4.20 -3.74
CA ARG A 79 -13.98 -3.67 -2.57
C ARG A 79 -13.85 -2.14 -2.62
N GLY A 80 -13.54 -1.55 -3.78
CA GLY A 80 -13.46 -0.09 -3.93
C GLY A 80 -14.80 0.64 -3.80
N GLN A 81 -15.89 -0.01 -4.20
CA GLN A 81 -17.26 0.52 -4.03
C GLN A 81 -17.73 0.46 -2.57
N GLU A 82 -17.36 -0.60 -1.84
CA GLU A 82 -17.69 -0.77 -0.44
C GLU A 82 -16.77 0.02 0.50
N LEU A 83 -15.59 0.42 0.03
CA LEU A 83 -14.60 1.12 0.84
C LEU A 83 -15.11 2.50 1.26
N THR A 84 -15.12 2.72 2.57
CA THR A 84 -15.44 4.02 3.16
C THR A 84 -14.20 4.62 3.83
N PRO A 85 -14.11 5.95 3.90
CA PRO A 85 -13.08 6.64 4.66
C PRO A 85 -12.97 6.23 6.14
N LEU A 86 -14.05 5.71 6.73
CA LEU A 86 -14.12 5.37 8.15
C LEU A 86 -13.59 3.96 8.44
N ASP A 87 -13.45 3.10 7.41
CA ASP A 87 -12.94 1.75 7.58
C ASP A 87 -11.42 1.70 7.44
N ILE A 88 -10.73 2.19 8.48
CA ILE A 88 -9.26 2.23 8.54
C ILE A 88 -8.64 0.84 8.38
N ARG A 89 -9.33 -0.22 8.81
CA ARG A 89 -8.83 -1.60 8.68
C ARG A 89 -8.91 -2.06 7.22
N ALA A 90 -10.01 -1.80 6.54
CA ALA A 90 -10.14 -2.10 5.12
C ALA A 90 -9.14 -1.28 4.28
N ILE A 91 -8.97 0.01 4.57
CA ILE A 91 -7.98 0.87 3.88
C ILE A 91 -6.58 0.28 3.97
N LYS A 92 -6.12 -0.10 5.17
CA LYS A 92 -4.80 -0.69 5.36
C LYS A 92 -4.64 -2.03 4.64
N ARG A 93 -5.69 -2.86 4.68
CA ARG A 93 -5.69 -4.18 4.04
C ARG A 93 -5.62 -4.05 2.52
N ILE A 94 -6.47 -3.22 1.93
CA ILE A 94 -6.49 -2.95 0.48
C ILE A 94 -5.14 -2.44 0.02
N ARG A 95 -4.53 -1.50 0.75
CA ARG A 95 -3.21 -0.99 0.38
C ARG A 95 -2.17 -2.11 0.35
N LYS A 96 -2.10 -2.91 1.40
CA LYS A 96 -1.18 -4.05 1.46
C LYS A 96 -1.42 -5.05 0.33
N GLU A 97 -2.68 -5.49 0.15
CA GLU A 97 -3.01 -6.48 -0.87
C GLU A 97 -2.80 -5.96 -2.30
N ALA A 98 -2.95 -4.65 -2.54
CA ALA A 98 -2.66 -4.03 -3.82
C ALA A 98 -1.14 -3.94 -4.04
N ASP A 99 -0.38 -3.51 -3.03
CA ASP A 99 1.08 -3.52 -3.08
C ASP A 99 1.59 -4.94 -3.37
N ASP A 100 1.14 -5.94 -2.61
CA ASP A 100 1.50 -7.36 -2.77
C ASP A 100 1.17 -7.90 -4.18
N LEU A 101 0.07 -7.44 -4.80
CA LEU A 101 -0.32 -7.84 -6.16
C LEU A 101 0.54 -7.17 -7.24
N LEU A 102 0.99 -5.95 -6.97
CA LEU A 102 1.68 -5.10 -7.93
C LEU A 102 3.21 -5.16 -7.81
N ILE A 103 3.73 -5.90 -6.82
CA ILE A 103 5.13 -6.32 -6.82
C ILE A 103 5.34 -7.12 -8.11
N ILE A 104 6.10 -6.52 -9.02
CA ILE A 104 6.67 -7.21 -10.16
C ILE A 104 7.93 -7.84 -9.60
N ASP A 105 8.01 -9.18 -9.58
CA ASP A 105 9.30 -9.83 -9.48
C ASP A 105 10.10 -9.36 -10.69
N ASP A 106 11.16 -8.60 -10.47
CA ASP A 106 12.19 -8.34 -11.48
C ASP A 106 13.01 -9.64 -11.76
N GLU A 107 12.49 -10.83 -11.43
CA GLU A 107 13.14 -12.13 -11.61
C GLU A 107 13.02 -12.68 -13.05
N ASP A 108 12.43 -11.93 -13.98
CA ASP A 108 12.45 -12.25 -15.42
C ASP A 108 13.60 -11.55 -16.19
N ASP A 109 14.61 -11.00 -15.49
CA ASP A 109 15.93 -10.71 -16.08
C ASP A 109 16.86 -11.92 -15.82
N ASP A 110 16.62 -13.02 -16.54
CA ASP A 110 17.56 -14.14 -16.68
C ASP A 110 18.84 -13.65 -17.39
N ASP A 111 19.90 -13.36 -16.63
CA ASP A 111 21.28 -13.49 -17.11
C ASP A 111 22.07 -14.33 -16.09
N GLU A 112 22.31 -15.57 -16.48
CA GLU A 112 23.27 -16.48 -15.88
C GLU A 112 24.67 -15.84 -15.86
N ASP A 113 25.15 -15.44 -14.69
CA ASP A 113 26.57 -15.49 -14.35
C ASP A 113 26.70 -15.73 -12.84
N ALA A 114 26.68 -17.00 -12.47
CA ALA A 114 27.21 -17.46 -11.21
C ALA A 114 28.74 -17.25 -11.23
N ASP A 115 29.20 -16.15 -10.62
CA ASP A 115 30.60 -16.02 -10.20
C ASP A 115 30.67 -16.02 -8.68
N ASP A 116 31.14 -17.17 -8.19
CA ASP A 116 31.48 -17.52 -6.83
C ASP A 116 32.66 -16.64 -6.38
N GLY A 117 32.46 -15.77 -5.38
CA GLY A 117 33.41 -14.68 -5.12
C GLY A 117 33.36 -14.07 -3.73
N GLU A 118 33.67 -14.89 -2.74
CA GLU A 118 34.30 -14.55 -1.46
C GLU A 118 33.47 -13.81 -0.39
N GLU A 119 33.04 -14.62 0.60
CA GLU A 119 32.94 -14.24 2.01
C GLU A 119 34.24 -13.52 2.43
N ALA A 120 34.18 -12.21 2.63
CA ALA A 120 35.26 -11.44 3.25
C ALA A 120 34.74 -10.86 4.56
N ASP A 121 35.23 -11.49 5.62
CA ASP A 121 35.22 -11.11 7.02
C ASP A 121 35.25 -9.59 7.25
N ASP A 122 34.21 -9.03 7.87
CA ASP A 122 34.28 -7.72 8.53
C ASP A 122 34.40 -7.97 10.05
N ASP A 123 35.63 -8.30 10.45
CA ASP A 123 36.08 -8.20 11.83
C ASP A 123 36.14 -6.72 12.24
N GLY A 124 35.03 -6.22 12.78
CA GLY A 124 34.89 -4.92 13.43
C GLY A 124 34.68 -5.06 14.93
N ASP A 125 35.78 -5.35 15.62
CA ASP A 125 36.03 -5.42 17.07
C ASP A 125 35.32 -4.34 17.92
N ASP A 126 34.78 -4.81 19.04
CA ASP A 126 34.54 -4.19 20.35
C ASP A 126 34.38 -2.66 20.51
N ASP A 127 33.22 -2.26 21.07
CA ASP A 127 33.22 -1.27 22.16
C ASP A 127 32.12 -1.63 23.19
N ASP A 128 32.60 -2.28 24.25
CA ASP A 128 32.05 -2.40 25.60
C ASP A 128 30.99 -1.37 26.00
N LEU A 129 29.77 -1.84 26.32
CA LEU A 129 29.02 -1.30 27.47
C LEU A 129 28.39 -2.46 28.24
N ALA A 130 29.10 -2.85 29.29
CA ALA A 130 28.70 -3.83 30.28
C ALA A 130 27.33 -3.50 30.90
N GLU A 131 26.34 -4.35 30.61
CA GLU A 131 25.15 -4.50 31.45
C GLU A 131 25.54 -5.42 32.62
N GLY A 132 26.04 -4.81 33.70
CA GLY A 132 26.29 -5.48 34.97
C GLY A 132 25.05 -5.38 35.87
N ASP A 133 24.37 -6.50 36.02
CA ASP A 133 23.31 -6.80 36.99
C ASP A 133 23.65 -6.36 38.43
N GLU A 134 22.60 -5.95 39.16
CA GLU A 134 22.26 -6.29 40.57
C GLU A 134 23.37 -6.02 41.64
N ASP A 135 23.20 -5.28 42.74
CA ASP A 135 22.14 -5.25 43.77
C ASP A 135 22.63 -4.35 44.96
N GLU A 136 21.73 -4.08 45.94
CA GLU A 136 21.98 -3.64 47.35
C GLU A 136 22.31 -2.14 47.61
N ASP A 137 21.38 -1.35 48.16
CA ASP A 137 21.04 -1.15 49.60
C ASP A 137 22.16 -0.49 50.43
N ASP A 138 21.89 0.74 50.91
CA ASP A 138 22.24 1.25 52.26
C ASP A 138 22.03 2.78 52.34
N GLY A 139 21.09 3.20 53.20
CA GLY A 139 21.44 4.21 54.19
C GLY A 139 21.30 5.69 53.84
N THR A 140 20.22 6.27 54.38
CA THR A 140 20.19 7.53 55.15
C THR A 140 21.29 8.56 54.91
N LEU A 141 20.92 9.79 54.53
CA LEU A 141 21.32 10.98 55.29
C LEU A 141 20.19 12.00 55.34
N GLU A 142 19.89 12.38 56.58
CA GLU A 142 18.99 13.45 57.06
C GLU A 142 19.43 14.85 56.58
#